data_AF-A0A2G2YUN8-F1
#
_entry.id   AF-A0A2G2YUN8-F1
#
_cell.length_a   1.000
_cell.length_b   1.000
_cell.length_c   1.000
_cell.angle_alpha   90.00
_cell.angle_beta   90.00
_cell.angle_gamma   90.00
#
_symmetry.space_group_name_H-M   'P 1'
#
loop_
_entity.id
_entity.type
_entity.pdbx_description
1 polymer ?
#
loop_
_entity_poly.entity_id
_entity_poly.type
_entity_poly.pdbx_seq_one_letter_code
_entity_poly.pdbx_strand_id
1 'polypeptide(L)'
;MGFSNLQTISYLSSHCCTKEVIMGIQNVKELGISEGNRMGSNGLLNNLVHLQQLETLNLTFCPSRLLPASAKAFPATLKKLKFERTLHHS
;
A
#
# COMPACT_ATOMS: atom_id res chain seq x y z
N MET A 1 6.88 -21.12 2.14
CA MET A 1 8.22 -20.51 2.19
C MET A 1 8.04 -19.06 1.82
N GLY A 2 8.04 -18.18 2.83
CA GLY A 2 7.53 -16.81 2.73
C GLY A 2 8.57 -15.80 2.26
N PHE A 3 8.10 -14.62 1.85
CA PHE A 3 8.88 -13.48 1.39
C PHE A 3 9.71 -12.81 2.51
N SER A 4 10.30 -13.60 3.42
CA SER A 4 10.88 -13.12 4.67
C SER A 4 12.05 -12.16 4.49
N ASN A 5 12.79 -12.29 3.39
CA ASN A 5 13.91 -11.40 3.04
C ASN A 5 13.50 -10.21 2.16
N LEU A 6 12.24 -10.17 1.70
CA LEU A 6 11.75 -9.12 0.83
C LEU A 6 11.44 -7.86 1.65
N GLN A 7 12.25 -6.83 1.48
CA GLN A 7 12.07 -5.55 2.20
C GLN A 7 11.35 -4.49 1.37
N THR A 8 11.29 -4.65 0.06
CA THR A 8 10.70 -3.67 -0.86
C THR A 8 9.74 -4.35 -1.81
N ILE A 9 8.54 -3.79 -1.94
CA ILE A 9 7.59 -4.10 -3.00
C ILE A 9 7.30 -2.78 -3.71
N SER A 10 7.79 -2.62 -4.93
CA SER A 10 7.66 -1.36 -5.67
C SER A 10 6.25 -1.14 -6.24
N TYR A 11 5.50 -2.22 -6.50
CA TYR A 11 4.18 -2.14 -7.12
C TYR A 11 3.30 -3.30 -6.67
N LEU A 12 2.34 -3.02 -5.80
CA LEU A 12 1.25 -3.90 -5.42
C LEU A 12 -0.04 -3.28 -5.93
N SER A 13 -0.84 -4.04 -6.68
CA SER A 13 -2.18 -3.57 -7.03
C SER A 13 -2.99 -3.34 -5.74
N SER A 14 -3.72 -2.23 -5.67
CA SER A 14 -4.61 -1.94 -4.55
C SER A 14 -5.60 -3.08 -4.27
N HIS A 15 -6.04 -3.81 -5.30
CA HIS A 15 -6.91 -5.00 -5.18
C HIS A 15 -6.25 -6.18 -4.46
N CYS A 16 -4.91 -6.24 -4.42
CA CYS A 16 -4.17 -7.28 -3.73
C CYS A 16 -3.92 -6.95 -2.26
N CYS A 17 -4.37 -5.79 -1.74
CA CYS A 17 -4.21 -5.40 -0.34
C CYS A 17 -5.18 -6.14 0.62
N THR A 18 -5.43 -7.44 0.37
CA THR A 18 -6.20 -8.29 1.27
C THR A 18 -5.38 -8.59 2.53
N LYS A 19 -6.07 -8.96 3.62
CA LYS A 19 -5.41 -9.26 4.89
C LYS A 19 -4.37 -10.38 4.75
N GLU A 20 -4.66 -11.40 3.96
CA GLU A 20 -3.80 -12.56 3.73
C GLU A 20 -2.49 -12.15 3.05
N VAL A 21 -2.57 -11.32 2.00
CA VAL A 21 -1.39 -10.81 1.30
C VAL A 21 -0.56 -9.95 2.25
N ILE A 22 -1.20 -9.00 2.95
CA ILE A 22 -0.52 -8.10 3.89
C ILE A 22 0.18 -8.87 5.01
N MET A 23 -0.46 -9.89 5.59
CA MET A 23 0.19 -10.74 6.59
C MET A 23 1.34 -11.58 6.01
N GLY A 24 1.32 -11.89 4.72
CA GLY A 24 2.40 -12.60 4.04
C GLY A 24 3.67 -11.75 3.78
N ILE A 25 3.56 -10.42 3.89
CA ILE A 25 4.64 -9.47 3.56
C ILE A 25 5.02 -8.55 4.74
N GLN A 26 4.85 -9.01 5.98
CA GLN A 26 5.04 -8.19 7.19
C GLN A 26 6.43 -7.57 7.38
N ASN A 27 7.45 -8.12 6.71
CA ASN A 27 8.84 -7.62 6.80
C ASN A 27 9.15 -6.48 5.81
N VAL A 28 8.17 -6.09 4.98
CA VAL A 28 8.35 -5.03 3.99
C VAL A 28 8.47 -3.68 4.69
N LYS A 29 9.53 -2.95 4.33
CA LYS A 29 9.83 -1.58 4.78
C LYS A 29 9.37 -0.53 3.77
N GLU A 30 9.33 -0.89 2.49
CA GLU A 30 8.90 -0.01 1.42
C GLU A 30 7.82 -0.67 0.56
N LEU A 31 6.65 -0.04 0.48
CA LEU A 31 5.51 -0.52 -0.29
C LEU A 31 5.03 0.55 -1.26
N GLY A 32 5.01 0.23 -2.54
CA GLY A 32 4.31 0.98 -3.57
C GLY A 32 2.95 0.32 -3.87
N ILE A 33 1.89 1.11 -3.86
CA ILE A 33 0.54 0.68 -4.21
C ILE A 33 0.04 1.48 -5.39
N SER A 34 -0.55 0.78 -6.34
CA SER A 34 -1.15 1.38 -7.53
C SER A 34 -2.64 1.12 -7.61
N GLU A 35 -3.37 2.10 -8.14
CA GLU A 35 -4.78 1.90 -8.48
C GLU A 35 -4.91 0.82 -9.57
N GLY A 36 -5.65 -0.24 -9.27
CA GLY A 36 -6.14 -1.16 -10.29
C GLY A 36 -7.29 -0.53 -11.08
N ASN A 37 -7.46 -0.93 -12.33
CA ASN A 37 -8.34 -0.33 -13.36
C ASN A 37 -9.86 -0.27 -13.03
N ARG A 38 -10.31 -0.44 -11.78
CA ARG A 38 -11.72 -0.45 -11.40
C ARG A 38 -12.04 0.51 -10.24
N MET A 39 -13.04 1.36 -10.53
CA MET A 39 -13.67 2.34 -9.66
C MET A 39 -14.20 1.71 -8.36
N GLY A 40 -13.92 2.35 -7.23
CA GLY A 40 -14.69 2.20 -6.00
C GLY A 40 -14.13 1.16 -5.04
N SER A 41 -13.30 1.60 -4.11
CA SER A 41 -12.94 0.79 -2.95
C SER A 41 -12.38 1.68 -1.84
N ASN A 42 -13.27 2.46 -1.23
CA ASN A 42 -12.96 3.15 0.01
C ASN A 42 -12.55 2.11 1.06
N GLY A 43 -11.36 2.26 1.65
CA GLY A 43 -10.91 1.40 2.74
C GLY A 43 -10.05 0.18 2.35
N LEU A 44 -9.56 0.07 1.10
CA LEU A 44 -8.59 -0.98 0.73
C LEU A 44 -7.33 -0.97 1.60
N LEU A 45 -6.93 0.21 2.07
CA LEU A 45 -5.69 0.38 2.83
C LEU A 45 -5.87 0.16 4.33
N ASN A 46 -7.05 -0.25 4.81
CA ASN A 46 -7.29 -0.52 6.23
C ASN A 46 -6.42 -1.66 6.77
N ASN A 47 -6.02 -2.59 5.90
CA ASN A 47 -5.15 -3.70 6.29
C ASN A 47 -3.68 -3.28 6.49
N LEU A 48 -3.25 -2.12 5.99
CA LEU A 48 -1.85 -1.68 6.08
C LEU A 48 -1.38 -1.51 7.52
N VAL A 49 -2.30 -1.30 8.48
CA VAL A 49 -2.02 -1.25 9.92
C VAL A 49 -1.26 -2.50 10.42
N HIS A 50 -1.38 -3.63 9.72
CA HIS A 50 -0.70 -4.87 10.06
C HIS A 50 0.78 -4.93 9.62
N LEU A 51 1.28 -3.94 8.87
CA LEU A 51 2.69 -3.88 8.44
C LEU A 51 3.53 -3.12 9.48
N GLN A 52 4.00 -3.85 10.49
CA GLN A 52 4.72 -3.28 11.64
C GLN A 52 6.14 -2.78 11.34
N GLN A 53 6.66 -3.01 10.14
CA GLN A 53 7.99 -2.56 9.72
C GLN A 53 7.93 -1.56 8.56
N LEU A 54 6.74 -1.19 8.09
CA LEU A 54 6.61 -0.31 6.94
C LEU A 54 7.06 1.11 7.28
N GLU A 55 8.07 1.60 6.58
CA GLU A 55 8.64 2.93 6.78
C GLU A 55 8.24 3.89 5.66
N THR A 56 8.12 3.40 4.42
CA THR A 56 7.74 4.19 3.25
C THR A 56 6.54 3.57 2.53
N LEU A 57 5.51 4.39 2.30
CA LEU A 57 4.37 4.06 1.45
C LEU A 57 4.37 5.00 0.24
N ASN A 58 4.38 4.44 -0.97
CA ASN A 58 4.18 5.18 -2.21
C ASN A 58 2.80 4.84 -2.77
N LEU A 59 1.97 5.85 -3.04
CA LEU A 59 0.66 5.70 -3.64
C LEU A 59 0.69 6.29 -5.06
N THR A 60 0.54 5.43 -6.05
CA THR A 60 0.55 5.78 -7.47
C THR A 60 -0.86 5.72 -8.04
N PHE A 61 -1.23 6.71 -8.86
CA PHE A 61 -2.57 6.91 -9.45
C PHE A 61 -3.69 7.21 -8.44
N CYS A 62 -4.51 8.23 -8.75
CA CYS A 62 -5.64 8.77 -7.98
C CYS A 62 -5.64 8.46 -6.46
N PRO A 63 -4.73 9.09 -5.69
CA PRO A 63 -4.55 8.78 -4.28
C PRO A 63 -5.79 9.03 -3.41
N SER A 64 -6.66 9.97 -3.79
CA SER A 64 -7.92 10.23 -3.08
C SER A 64 -8.86 9.02 -3.01
N ARG A 65 -8.77 8.07 -3.96
CA ARG A 65 -9.56 6.83 -3.94
C ARG A 65 -8.90 5.70 -3.16
N LEU A 66 -7.60 5.79 -2.95
CA LEU A 66 -6.81 4.78 -2.24
C LEU A 66 -6.73 5.07 -0.74
N LEU A 67 -6.75 6.33 -0.33
CA LEU A 67 -6.56 6.70 1.07
C LEU A 67 -7.60 6.03 1.99
N PRO A 68 -7.18 5.52 3.16
CA PRO A 68 -8.10 5.01 4.15
C PRO A 68 -8.93 6.17 4.75
N ALA A 69 -10.11 5.84 5.26
CA ALA A 69 -11.02 6.83 5.87
C ALA A 69 -10.46 7.45 7.18
N SER A 70 -9.41 6.86 7.75
CA SER A 70 -8.78 7.33 8.99
C SER A 70 -7.28 7.13 8.97
N ALA A 71 -6.54 8.08 9.57
CA ALA A 71 -5.11 7.94 9.80
C ALA A 71 -4.75 6.73 10.67
N LYS A 72 -5.69 6.21 11.48
CA LYS A 72 -5.51 4.99 12.29
C LYS A 72 -5.25 3.72 11.47
N ALA A 73 -5.54 3.75 10.17
CA ALA A 73 -5.27 2.65 9.26
C ALA A 73 -3.80 2.62 8.78
N PHE A 74 -3.05 3.70 8.96
CA PHE A 74 -1.61 3.67 8.66
C PHE A 74 -0.86 2.93 9.77
N PRO A 75 0.16 2.13 9.42
CA PRO A 75 1.03 1.53 10.42
C PRO A 75 1.82 2.61 11.15
N ALA A 76 2.00 2.43 12.46
CA ALA A 76 2.66 3.41 13.34
C ALA A 76 4.13 3.67 12.97
N THR A 77 4.77 2.77 12.21
CA THR A 77 6.15 2.90 11.76
C THR A 77 6.32 3.72 10.49
N LEU A 78 5.21 4.15 9.87
CA LEU A 78 5.25 4.89 8.61
C LEU A 78 5.91 6.26 8.82
N LYS A 79 7.09 6.46 8.23
CA LYS A 79 7.86 7.71 8.30
C LYS A 79 7.64 8.59 7.08
N LYS A 80 7.32 7.98 5.93
CA LYS A 80 7.20 8.68 4.65
C LYS A 80 6.00 8.21 3.85
N LEU A 81 5.15 9.14 3.48
CA LEU A 81 4.06 8.95 2.53
C LEU A 81 4.39 9.72 1.24
N LYS A 82 4.44 9.01 0.11
CA LYS A 82 4.69 9.59 -1.22
C LYS A 82 3.43 9.43 -2.08
N PHE A 83 3.20 10.44 -2.92
CA PHE A 83 2.14 10.42 -3.92
C PHE A 83 2.78 10.62 -5.28
N GLU A 84 2.56 9.66 -6.18
CA GLU A 84 3.12 9.70 -7.51
C GLU A 84 2.00 9.72 -8.55
N ARG A 85 1.95 10.79 -9.35
CA ARG A 85 1.11 10.84 -10.55
C ARG A 85 1.99 10.50 -11.74
N THR A 86 1.89 9.26 -12.20
CA THR A 86 2.32 8.90 -13.55
C THR A 86 1.21 9.29 -14.51
N LEU A 87 1.41 10.37 -15.26
CA LEU A 87 0.54 10.74 -16.38
C LEU A 87 0.68 9.66 -17.44
N HIS A 88 -0.37 8.88 -17.68
CA HIS A 88 -0.40 7.98 -18.82
C HIS A 88 -0.59 8.86 -20.07
N HIS A 89 0.48 9.10 -20.83
CA HIS A 89 0.35 9.61 -22.19
C HIS A 89 -0.31 8.48 -23.00
N SER A 90 -1.60 8.64 -23.29
CA SER A 90 -2.36 7.84 -24.25
C SER A 90 -2.10 8.34 -25.67
#